data_AF-A0A6S6P1T0-F1
#
_entry.id   AF-A0A6S6P1T0-F1
#
_cell.length_a   1.000
_cell.length_b   1.000
_cell.length_c   1.000
_cell.angle_alpha   90.00
_cell.angle_beta   90.00
_cell.angle_gamma   90.00
#
_symmetry.space_group_name_H-M   'P 1'
#
loop_
_entity.id
_entity.type
_entity.pdbx_description
1 polymer ?
#
loop_
_entity_poly.entity_id
_entity_poly.type
_entity_poly.pdbx_seq_one_letter_code
_entity_poly.pdbx_strand_id
1 'polypeptide(L)'
;MTANTVSSYLDTVIDVQALTEAADAAQSRDPAVGLRAMKALRRTVEALEAMHVDNARRHGWSWQAIADALGVTRQAVHQKHNRRR
;
A
#
# COMPACT_ATOMS: atom_id res chain seq x y z
N MET A 1 -22.58 5.14 17.94
CA MET A 1 -21.50 6.14 17.87
C MET A 1 -20.14 5.44 17.85
N THR A 2 -19.74 4.82 16.73
CA THR A 2 -18.47 4.08 16.60
C THR A 2 -17.73 4.49 15.32
N ALA A 3 -17.68 5.80 15.06
CA ALA A 3 -16.94 6.35 13.94
C ALA A 3 -15.90 7.34 14.50
N ASN A 4 -14.73 6.85 14.93
CA ASN A 4 -13.55 7.72 14.97
C ASN A 4 -12.18 7.02 15.12
N THR A 5 -12.08 5.79 15.60
CA THR A 5 -10.76 5.18 15.86
C THR A 5 -10.06 4.73 14.57
N VAL A 6 -10.78 4.16 13.61
CA VAL A 6 -10.19 3.72 12.32
C VAL A 6 -9.75 4.91 11.46
N SER A 7 -10.46 6.05 11.57
CA SER A 7 -10.15 7.27 10.81
C SER A 7 -8.82 7.92 11.24
N SER A 8 -8.49 7.89 12.54
CA SER A 8 -7.25 8.45 13.08
C SER A 8 -6.00 7.63 12.71
N TYR A 9 -6.11 6.31 12.68
CA TYR A 9 -4.99 5.46 12.26
C TYR A 9 -4.68 5.62 10.77
N LEU A 10 -5.69 5.81 9.92
CA LEU A 10 -5.46 6.01 8.49
C LEU A 10 -4.81 7.38 8.19
N ASP A 11 -5.18 8.43 8.92
CA ASP A 11 -4.64 9.78 8.77
C ASP A 11 -3.15 9.87 9.18
N THR A 12 -2.70 8.99 10.08
CA THR A 12 -1.29 8.95 10.52
C THR A 12 -0.40 8.09 9.60
N VAL A 13 -0.99 7.11 8.91
CA VAL A 13 -0.27 6.13 8.07
C VAL A 13 -0.30 6.54 6.60
N ILE A 14 -1.29 7.32 6.18
CA ILE A 14 -1.43 7.89 4.84
C ILE A 14 -1.59 9.40 4.98
N ASP A 15 -0.51 10.13 4.73
CA ASP A 15 -0.62 11.57 4.49
C ASP A 15 -1.30 11.81 3.13
N VAL A 16 -2.61 12.08 3.18
CA VAL A 16 -3.44 12.30 1.98
C VAL A 16 -2.99 13.56 1.22
N GLN A 17 -2.45 14.56 1.91
CA GLN A 17 -1.93 15.76 1.29
C GLN A 17 -0.66 15.45 0.50
N ALA A 18 0.31 14.76 1.12
CA ALA A 18 1.51 14.32 0.43
C ALA A 18 1.22 13.36 -0.73
N LEU A 19 0.17 12.54 -0.63
CA LEU A 19 -0.29 11.68 -1.73
C LEU A 19 -0.78 12.49 -2.93
N THR A 20 -1.59 13.51 -2.68
CA THR A 20 -2.11 14.42 -3.73
C THR A 20 -0.96 15.17 -4.41
N GLU A 21 -0.02 15.71 -3.63
CA GLU A 21 1.17 16.41 -4.16
C GLU A 21 2.04 15.49 -5.01
N ALA A 22 2.23 14.23 -4.58
CA ALA A 22 2.96 13.25 -5.39
C ALA A 22 2.20 12.86 -6.66
N ALA A 23 0.86 12.80 -6.64
CA ALA A 23 0.06 12.54 -7.83
C ALA A 23 0.16 13.70 -8.84
N ASP A 24 0.17 14.95 -8.38
CA ASP A 24 0.37 16.13 -9.23
C ASP A 24 1.79 16.17 -9.80
N ALA A 25 2.81 15.95 -8.97
CA ALA A 25 4.21 15.90 -9.40
C ALA A 25 4.48 14.76 -10.40
N ALA A 26 3.73 13.66 -10.34
CA ALA A 26 3.83 12.56 -11.31
C ALA A 26 3.40 12.97 -12.72
N GLN A 27 2.61 14.02 -12.87
CA GLN A 27 2.18 14.59 -14.16
C GLN A 27 3.15 15.64 -14.72
N SER A 28 4.26 15.91 -14.01
CA SER A 28 5.27 16.86 -14.44
C SER A 28 5.85 16.50 -15.80
N ARG A 29 6.11 17.52 -16.63
CA ARG A 29 6.86 17.38 -17.88
C ARG A 29 8.36 17.16 -17.66
N ASP A 30 8.85 17.39 -16.46
CA ASP A 30 10.21 17.01 -16.05
C ASP A 30 10.22 15.52 -15.63
N PRO A 31 10.89 14.64 -16.41
CA PRO A 31 10.95 13.22 -16.12
C PRO A 31 11.56 12.89 -14.74
N ALA A 32 12.51 13.71 -14.26
CA ALA A 32 13.15 13.47 -12.97
C ALA A 32 12.18 13.72 -11.80
N VAL A 33 11.31 14.73 -11.94
CA VAL A 33 10.25 15.02 -10.96
C VAL A 33 9.20 13.91 -10.99
N GLY A 34 8.71 13.54 -12.17
CA GLY A 34 7.70 12.50 -12.32
C GLY A 34 8.15 11.14 -11.77
N LEU A 35 9.40 10.72 -12.03
CA LEU A 35 9.94 9.46 -11.53
C LEU A 35 10.13 9.46 -10.00
N ARG A 36 10.56 10.59 -9.42
CA ARG A 36 10.65 10.73 -7.96
C ARG A 36 9.27 10.62 -7.31
N ALA A 37 8.27 11.27 -7.90
CA ALA A 37 6.90 11.22 -7.45
C ALA A 37 6.31 9.80 -7.56
N MET A 38 6.45 9.14 -8.70
CA MET A 38 6.06 7.73 -8.90
C MET A 38 6.71 6.80 -7.86
N LYS A 39 7.99 7.01 -7.55
CA LYS A 39 8.69 6.24 -6.51
C LYS A 39 8.09 6.47 -5.12
N ALA A 40 7.70 7.69 -4.79
CA ALA A 40 7.01 8.00 -3.53
C ALA A 40 5.65 7.29 -3.48
N LEU A 41 4.83 7.42 -4.53
CA LEU A 41 3.52 6.74 -4.64
C LEU A 41 3.65 5.22 -4.50
N ARG A 42 4.65 4.61 -5.16
CA ARG A 42 4.90 3.17 -5.08
C ARG A 42 5.18 2.72 -3.65
N ARG A 43 5.99 3.48 -2.89
CA ARG A 43 6.29 3.19 -1.48
C ARG A 43 5.02 3.22 -0.63
N THR A 44 4.16 4.22 -0.84
CA THR A 44 2.89 4.32 -0.12
C THR A 44 1.99 3.13 -0.41
N VAL A 45 1.82 2.76 -1.68
CA VAL A 45 1.04 1.58 -2.08
C VAL A 45 1.62 0.29 -1.48
N GLU A 46 2.94 0.12 -1.49
CA GLU A 46 3.60 -1.05 -0.90
C GLU A 46 3.39 -1.17 0.61
N ALA A 47 3.43 -0.05 1.34
CA ALA A 47 3.15 -0.01 2.77
C ALA A 47 1.70 -0.40 3.08
N LEU A 48 0.74 0.12 2.30
CA LEU A 48 -0.67 -0.22 2.46
C LEU A 48 -0.97 -1.67 2.12
N GLU A 49 -0.39 -2.17 1.03
CA GLU A 49 -0.50 -3.58 0.67
C GLU A 49 0.01 -4.46 1.82
N ALA A 50 1.18 -4.15 2.40
CA ALA A 50 1.73 -4.91 3.52
C ALA A 50 0.80 -4.89 4.75
N MET A 51 0.26 -3.72 5.11
CA MET A 51 -0.71 -3.58 6.20
C MET A 51 -1.96 -4.44 5.98
N HIS A 52 -2.52 -4.42 4.77
CA HIS A 52 -3.71 -5.21 4.43
C HIS A 52 -3.41 -6.71 4.36
N VAL A 53 -2.25 -7.11 3.85
CA VAL A 53 -1.79 -8.51 3.86
C VAL A 53 -1.65 -9.01 5.30
N ASP A 54 -1.02 -8.24 6.19
CA ASP A 54 -0.90 -8.60 7.60
C ASP A 54 -2.27 -8.68 8.29
N ASN A 55 -3.17 -7.75 7.97
CA ASN A 55 -4.54 -7.82 8.47
C ASN A 55 -5.25 -9.09 7.99
N ALA A 56 -5.19 -9.42 6.70
CA ALA A 56 -5.80 -10.62 6.14
C ALA A 56 -5.22 -11.89 6.79
N ARG A 57 -3.90 -11.95 6.99
CA ARG A 57 -3.24 -13.06 7.70
C ARG A 57 -3.72 -13.19 9.14
N ARG A 58 -3.90 -12.08 9.88
CA ARG A 58 -4.49 -12.08 11.23
C ARG A 58 -5.94 -12.57 11.26
N HIS A 59 -6.69 -12.37 10.18
CA HIS A 59 -8.06 -12.87 10.01
C HIS A 59 -8.11 -14.29 9.43
N GLY A 60 -6.98 -15.00 9.37
CA GLY A 60 -6.93 -16.41 8.95
C GLY A 60 -7.02 -16.64 7.44
N TRP A 61 -6.95 -15.60 6.61
CA TRP A 61 -6.97 -15.76 5.16
C TRP A 61 -5.77 -16.57 4.68
N SER A 62 -5.98 -17.52 3.77
CA SER A 62 -4.89 -18.29 3.17
C SER A 62 -4.03 -17.40 2.25
N TRP A 63 -2.77 -17.79 2.04
CA TRP A 63 -1.90 -17.10 1.07
C TRP A 63 -2.47 -17.11 -0.35
N GLN A 64 -3.24 -18.15 -0.70
CA GLN A 64 -3.91 -18.22 -1.99
C GLN A 64 -5.00 -17.15 -2.10
N ALA A 65 -5.86 -17.02 -1.10
CA ALA A 65 -6.94 -16.03 -1.10
C ALA A 65 -6.40 -14.58 -1.19
N ILE A 66 -5.28 -14.30 -0.51
CA ILE A 66 -4.60 -13.00 -0.62
C ILE A 66 -4.02 -12.79 -2.02
N ALA A 67 -3.41 -13.83 -2.61
CA ALA A 67 -2.86 -13.75 -3.96
C ALA A 67 -3.94 -13.48 -5.01
N ASP A 68 -5.08 -14.18 -4.90
CA ASP A 68 -6.24 -14.02 -5.77
C ASP A 68 -6.77 -12.58 -5.69
N ALA A 69 -6.88 -12.02 -4.48
CA ALA A 69 -7.32 -10.63 -4.27
C ALA A 69 -6.34 -9.59 -4.84
N LEU A 70 -5.04 -9.88 -4.83
CA LEU A 70 -4.00 -9.01 -5.38
C LEU A 70 -3.76 -9.22 -6.89
N GLY A 71 -4.39 -10.22 -7.51
CA GLY A 71 -4.16 -10.57 -8.91
C GLY A 71 -2.73 -11.08 -9.19
N VAL A 72 -2.08 -11.68 -8.19
CA VAL A 72 -0.72 -12.21 -8.31
C VAL A 72 -0.68 -13.70 -7.98
N THR A 73 0.44 -14.36 -8.24
CA THR A 73 0.59 -15.76 -7.86
C THR A 73 0.80 -15.92 -6.35
N ARG A 74 0.37 -17.05 -5.78
CA ARG A 74 0.62 -17.40 -4.37
C ARG A 74 2.09 -17.33 -3.99
N GLN A 75 2.98 -17.76 -4.89
CA GLN A 75 4.42 -17.71 -4.67
C GLN A 75 4.94 -16.28 -4.63
N ALA A 76 4.45 -15.39 -5.51
CA ALA A 76 4.84 -13.99 -5.53
C ALA A 76 4.45 -13.27 -4.23
N VAL A 77 3.21 -13.42 -3.76
CA VAL A 77 2.77 -12.79 -2.49
C VAL A 77 3.52 -13.37 -1.29
N HIS A 78 3.73 -14.68 -1.27
CA HIS A 78 4.46 -15.34 -0.19
C HIS A 78 5.91 -14.88 -0.14
N GLN A 79 6.60 -14.86 -1.28
CA GLN A 79 7.99 -14.38 -1.34
C GLN A 79 8.11 -12.92 -0.92
N LYS A 80 7.17 -12.06 -1.35
CA LYS A 80 7.16 -10.62 -1.05
C LYS A 80 6.93 -10.33 0.44
N HIS A 81 6.04 -11.08 1.09
CA HIS A 81 5.56 -10.73 2.44
C HIS A 81 6.03 -11.68 3.54
N ASN A 82 6.41 -12.93 3.23
CA ASN A 82 6.94 -13.85 4.24
C ASN A 82 8.41 -13.57 4.61
N ARG A 83 9.19 -12.89 3.75
CA ARG A 83 10.58 -12.48 4.05
C ARG A 83 10.69 -11.19 4.87
N ARG A 84 9.57 -10.48 5.08
CA ARG A 84 9.53 -9.22 5.82
C ARG A 84 9.09 -9.40 7.29
N ARG A 85 8.81 -10.64 7.70
CA ARG A 85 8.64 -11.02 9.10
C ARG A 85 9.94 -11.56 9.67
#